data_AF-A0A956BR93-F1
#
_entry.id   AF-A0A956BR93-F1
#
_cell.length_a   1.000
_cell.length_b   1.000
_cell.length_c   1.000
_cell.angle_alpha   90.00
_cell.angle_beta   90.00
_cell.angle_gamma   90.00
#
_symmetry.space_group_name_H-M   'P 1'
#
loop_
_entity.id
_entity.type
_entity.pdbx_description
1 polymer ?
#
loop_
_entity_poly.entity_id
_entity_poly.type
_entity_poly.pdbx_seq_one_letter_code
_entity_poly.pdbx_strand_id
1 'polypeptide(L)'
;MEQPLTSATPHELSEFFVGAAHEGRAAVAVFPKLGCEAEVVALLRTLAQGGERWSVSEHVSDSNDGILVSVRWRTDHGDWSSTMGLAPLPAMPVTRRAPFVALAAWPGAPGKRRGSKGSVGFIDMPSGLDPAAHKAALQRSMKETEDRLGIHPDKGPWRDVAFCLHESSRAALDSATNRSLNP
;
A
#
# COMPACT_ATOMS: atom_id res chain seq x y z
N MET A 1 -20.40 -12.56 -10.51
CA MET A 1 -20.19 -11.23 -11.12
C MET A 1 -18.89 -10.68 -10.57
N GLU A 2 -17.81 -10.72 -11.36
CA GLU A 2 -16.58 -9.96 -11.10
C GLU A 2 -16.52 -8.85 -12.16
N GLN A 3 -16.47 -7.59 -11.71
CA GLN A 3 -15.86 -6.43 -12.37
C GLN A 3 -15.99 -5.27 -11.38
N PRO A 4 -14.87 -4.73 -10.85
CA PRO A 4 -14.11 -3.72 -11.57
C PRO A 4 -12.58 -3.72 -11.40
N LEU A 5 -11.90 -3.58 -12.53
CA LEU A 5 -10.71 -2.75 -12.75
C LEU A 5 -11.06 -1.92 -14.00
N THR A 6 -11.53 -0.68 -13.87
CA THR A 6 -12.27 -0.06 -14.99
C THR A 6 -11.41 0.67 -16.05
N SER A 7 -10.19 0.19 -16.29
CA SER A 7 -9.49 0.28 -17.60
C SER A 7 -8.08 -0.34 -17.62
N ALA A 8 -7.55 -0.89 -16.52
CA ALA A 8 -6.22 -1.52 -16.50
C ALA A 8 -6.26 -2.87 -15.77
N THR A 9 -5.75 -3.92 -16.38
CA THR A 9 -5.53 -5.24 -15.79
C THR A 9 -4.40 -5.20 -14.74
N PRO A 10 -4.28 -6.20 -13.84
CA PRO A 10 -3.14 -6.29 -12.92
C PRO A 10 -1.78 -6.31 -13.63
N HIS A 11 -1.74 -6.81 -14.86
CA HIS A 11 -0.56 -6.80 -15.72
C HIS A 11 -0.21 -5.39 -16.18
N GLU A 12 -1.15 -4.66 -16.79
CA GLU A 12 -0.94 -3.28 -17.23
C GLU A 12 -0.58 -2.35 -16.05
N LEU A 13 -1.19 -2.57 -14.88
CA LEU A 13 -0.82 -1.86 -13.66
C LEU A 13 0.63 -2.16 -13.23
N SER A 14 1.08 -3.41 -13.38
CA SER A 14 2.46 -3.79 -13.10
C SER A 14 3.43 -3.13 -14.08
N GLU A 15 3.11 -3.11 -15.37
CA GLU A 15 3.94 -2.45 -16.40
C GLU A 15 4.06 -0.94 -16.13
N PHE A 16 2.98 -0.30 -15.70
CA PHE A 16 3.02 1.10 -15.26
C PHE A 16 3.98 1.30 -14.07
N PHE A 17 3.97 0.40 -13.09
CA PHE A 17 4.85 0.48 -11.91
C PHE A 17 6.31 0.21 -12.28
N VAL A 18 6.57 -0.72 -13.21
CA VAL A 18 7.90 -0.97 -13.80
C VAL A 18 8.42 0.30 -14.47
N GLY A 19 7.60 0.95 -15.31
CA GLY A 19 7.97 2.21 -15.98
C GLY A 19 8.37 3.29 -14.98
N ALA A 20 7.58 3.50 -13.93
CA ALA A 20 7.90 4.45 -12.87
C ALA A 20 9.21 4.10 -12.13
N ALA A 21 9.48 2.82 -11.90
CA ALA A 21 10.72 2.35 -11.27
C ALA A 21 11.96 2.68 -12.10
N HIS A 22 11.89 2.44 -13.41
CA HIS A 22 12.98 2.77 -14.33
C HIS A 22 13.27 4.28 -14.35
N GLU A 23 12.24 5.11 -14.22
CA GLU A 23 12.38 6.56 -14.13
C GLU A 23 12.79 7.05 -12.72
N GLY A 24 12.86 6.15 -11.74
CA GLY A 24 13.11 6.51 -10.34
C GLY A 24 12.02 7.43 -9.77
N ARG A 25 10.75 7.17 -10.12
CA ARG A 25 9.56 7.92 -9.69
C ARG A 25 8.60 7.03 -8.91
N ALA A 26 7.81 7.64 -8.05
CA ALA A 26 6.67 6.95 -7.45
C ALA A 26 5.58 6.73 -8.51
N ALA A 27 4.94 5.56 -8.46
CA ALA A 27 3.78 5.25 -9.28
C ALA A 27 2.51 5.60 -8.50
N VAL A 28 1.54 6.24 -9.15
CA VAL A 28 0.20 6.48 -8.59
C VAL A 28 -0.83 6.08 -9.63
N ALA A 29 -1.55 5.01 -9.38
CA ALA A 29 -2.67 4.57 -10.20
C ALA A 29 -3.97 5.03 -9.56
N VAL A 30 -4.79 5.77 -10.33
CA VAL A 30 -6.06 6.33 -9.87
C VAL A 30 -7.21 5.59 -10.55
N PHE A 31 -8.21 5.21 -9.75
CA PHE A 31 -9.38 4.47 -10.16
C PHE A 31 -10.64 5.32 -9.94
N PRO A 32 -10.92 6.28 -10.83
CA PRO A 32 -11.93 7.31 -10.58
C PRO A 32 -13.37 6.80 -10.56
N LYS A 33 -13.60 5.58 -11.06
CA LYS A 33 -14.93 4.94 -11.07
C LYS A 33 -15.20 4.10 -9.82
N LEU A 34 -14.20 3.87 -8.97
CA LEU A 34 -14.40 3.18 -7.70
C LEU A 34 -14.76 4.23 -6.64
N GLY A 35 -15.94 4.09 -6.05
CA GLY A 35 -16.49 5.00 -5.07
C GLY A 35 -16.99 4.32 -3.79
N CYS A 36 -17.10 2.99 -3.76
CA CYS A 36 -17.59 2.27 -2.60
C CYS A 36 -16.70 1.09 -2.18
N GLU A 37 -16.97 0.57 -1.00
CA GLU A 37 -16.17 -0.49 -0.39
C GLU A 37 -16.22 -1.80 -1.19
N ALA A 38 -17.39 -2.17 -1.72
CA ALA A 38 -17.56 -3.38 -2.54
C ALA A 38 -16.67 -3.36 -3.80
N GLU A 39 -16.50 -2.17 -4.40
CA GLU A 39 -15.64 -1.96 -5.55
C GLU A 39 -14.15 -2.04 -5.19
N VAL A 40 -13.77 -1.52 -4.01
CA VAL A 40 -12.40 -1.68 -3.47
C VAL A 40 -12.10 -3.15 -3.18
N VAL A 41 -13.03 -3.89 -2.58
CA VAL A 41 -12.88 -5.34 -2.38
C VAL A 41 -12.69 -6.05 -3.72
N ALA A 42 -13.49 -5.73 -4.73
CA ALA A 42 -13.34 -6.34 -6.04
C ALA A 42 -11.99 -6.00 -6.70
N LEU A 43 -11.49 -4.76 -6.60
CA LEU A 43 -10.13 -4.39 -7.00
C LEU A 43 -9.09 -5.27 -6.29
N LEU A 44 -9.17 -5.40 -4.96
CA LEU A 44 -8.25 -6.19 -4.15
C LEU A 44 -8.24 -7.67 -4.56
N ARG A 45 -9.42 -8.24 -4.84
CA ARG A 45 -9.55 -9.61 -5.36
C ARG A 45 -8.87 -9.75 -6.71
N THR A 46 -9.11 -8.81 -7.63
CA THR A 46 -8.50 -8.84 -8.96
C THR A 46 -6.98 -8.73 -8.89
N LEU A 47 -6.44 -7.92 -7.97
CA LEU A 47 -5.00 -7.88 -7.72
C LEU A 47 -4.48 -9.19 -7.13
N ALA A 48 -5.16 -9.77 -6.14
CA ALA A 48 -4.77 -11.05 -5.53
C ALA A 48 -4.75 -12.21 -6.52
N GLN A 49 -5.66 -12.21 -7.50
CA GLN A 49 -5.73 -13.19 -8.58
C GLN A 49 -4.80 -12.87 -9.76
N GLY A 50 -4.28 -11.63 -9.84
CA GLY A 50 -3.55 -11.08 -10.97
C GLY A 50 -2.12 -11.59 -11.17
N GLY A 51 -1.71 -12.63 -10.44
CA GLY A 51 -0.42 -13.32 -10.58
C GLY A 51 0.63 -12.93 -9.54
N GLU A 52 1.89 -13.33 -9.77
CA GLU A 52 2.98 -13.28 -8.78
C GLU A 52 3.48 -11.88 -8.41
N ARG A 53 2.99 -10.84 -9.12
CA ARG A 53 3.40 -9.45 -8.93
C ARG A 53 2.64 -8.74 -7.83
N TRP A 54 1.49 -9.24 -7.41
CA TRP A 54 0.65 -8.60 -6.40
C TRP A 54 0.45 -9.55 -5.22
N SER A 55 0.52 -8.99 -4.02
CA SER A 55 0.19 -9.68 -2.79
C SER A 55 -0.81 -8.83 -2.02
N VAL A 56 -1.96 -9.42 -1.69
CA VAL A 56 -2.97 -8.81 -0.85
C VAL A 56 -3.08 -9.67 0.41
N SER A 57 -2.88 -9.06 1.57
CA SER A 57 -2.91 -9.76 2.85
C SER A 57 -3.64 -8.93 3.88
N GLU A 58 -4.39 -9.59 4.75
CA GLU A 58 -5.01 -8.93 5.89
C GLU A 58 -4.04 -8.85 7.08
N HIS A 59 -4.09 -7.77 7.84
CA HIS A 59 -3.48 -7.68 9.16
C HIS A 59 -4.52 -7.93 10.24
N VAL A 60 -4.14 -8.75 11.23
CA VAL A 60 -4.90 -8.90 12.46
C VAL A 60 -4.86 -7.57 13.20
N SER A 61 -6.03 -6.96 13.41
CA SER A 61 -6.18 -5.85 14.34
C SER A 61 -6.74 -6.37 15.66
N ASP A 62 -6.18 -5.90 16.77
CA ASP A 62 -6.71 -6.20 18.11
C ASP A 62 -8.06 -5.49 18.37
N SER A 63 -8.44 -4.54 17.50
CA SER A 63 -9.74 -3.86 17.51
C SER A 63 -10.72 -4.52 16.53
N ASN A 64 -11.94 -4.82 16.97
CA ASN A 64 -13.03 -5.34 16.12
C ASN A 64 -13.61 -4.31 15.12
N ASP A 65 -12.97 -3.16 14.92
CA ASP A 65 -13.53 -2.01 14.20
C ASP A 65 -13.38 -2.09 12.67
N GLY A 66 -12.73 -3.12 12.13
CA GLY A 66 -12.65 -3.35 10.69
C GLY A 66 -11.48 -4.23 10.26
N ILE A 67 -11.32 -4.35 8.93
CA ILE A 67 -10.22 -5.08 8.30
C ILE A 67 -9.14 -4.13 7.81
N LEU A 68 -7.88 -4.48 8.11
CA LEU A 68 -6.69 -3.76 7.66
C LEU A 68 -6.06 -4.55 6.53
N VAL A 69 -6.08 -4.01 5.32
CA VAL A 69 -5.59 -4.71 4.12
C VAL A 69 -4.28 -4.13 3.65
N SER A 70 -3.25 -4.97 3.64
CA SER A 70 -1.96 -4.75 2.99
C SER A 70 -2.05 -5.06 1.51
N VAL A 71 -1.50 -4.19 0.68
CA VAL A 71 -1.29 -4.45 -0.75
C VAL A 71 0.17 -4.21 -1.06
N ARG A 72 0.84 -5.22 -1.61
CA ARG A 72 2.26 -5.19 -1.97
C ARG A 72 2.43 -5.53 -3.44
N TRP A 73 3.37 -4.85 -4.08
CA TRP A 73 3.75 -5.09 -5.47
C TRP A 73 5.19 -5.59 -5.57
N ARG A 74 5.44 -6.59 -6.40
CA ARG A 74 6.78 -7.17 -6.56
C ARG A 74 7.56 -6.46 -7.66
N THR A 75 8.64 -5.82 -7.26
CA THR A 75 9.58 -5.13 -8.16
C THR A 75 10.29 -6.12 -9.10
N ASP A 76 10.87 -5.64 -10.20
CA ASP A 76 11.68 -6.47 -11.12
C ASP A 76 12.94 -7.04 -10.47
N HIS A 77 13.36 -6.46 -9.35
CA HIS A 77 14.47 -6.98 -8.55
C HIS A 77 14.06 -8.03 -7.53
N GLY A 78 12.77 -8.39 -7.49
CA GLY A 78 12.22 -9.40 -6.60
C GLY A 78 11.86 -8.90 -5.20
N ASP A 79 12.14 -7.62 -4.88
CA ASP A 79 11.75 -6.97 -3.64
C ASP A 79 10.24 -6.66 -3.63
N TRP A 80 9.62 -6.65 -2.45
CA TRP A 80 8.24 -6.24 -2.25
C TRP A 80 8.14 -4.75 -1.92
N SER A 81 7.33 -4.02 -2.70
CA SER A 81 6.98 -2.63 -2.46
C SER A 81 5.64 -2.54 -1.74
N SER A 82 5.62 -1.99 -0.52
CA SER A 82 4.37 -1.70 0.18
C SER A 82 3.64 -0.53 -0.51
N THR A 83 2.37 -0.74 -0.84
CA THR A 83 1.55 0.29 -1.48
C THR A 83 0.74 1.07 -0.45
N MET A 84 0.55 2.34 -0.72
CA MET A 84 -0.33 3.23 0.04
C MET A 84 -1.65 3.36 -0.71
N GLY A 85 -2.75 2.98 -0.07
CA GLY A 85 -4.09 3.17 -0.59
C GLY A 85 -4.68 4.51 -0.16
N LEU A 86 -5.42 5.12 -1.07
CA LEU A 86 -6.26 6.28 -0.85
C LEU A 86 -7.68 5.92 -1.30
N ALA A 87 -8.72 6.35 -0.58
CA ALA A 87 -10.10 6.06 -0.99
C ALA A 87 -11.12 7.03 -0.38
N PRO A 88 -12.29 7.21 -1.00
CA PRO A 88 -13.40 8.01 -0.46
C PRO A 88 -14.21 7.25 0.60
N LEU A 89 -13.57 6.40 1.41
CA LEU A 89 -14.25 5.54 2.38
C LEU A 89 -14.16 6.13 3.80
N PRO A 90 -15.27 6.14 4.56
CA PRO A 90 -15.26 6.60 5.95
C PRO A 90 -14.30 5.84 6.87
N ALA A 91 -14.10 4.54 6.61
CA ALA A 91 -13.19 3.68 7.36
C ALA A 91 -11.70 4.06 7.18
N MET A 92 -11.36 4.82 6.12
CA MET A 92 -9.98 5.25 5.92
C MET A 92 -9.57 6.32 6.95
N PRO A 93 -8.30 6.32 7.41
CA PRO A 93 -7.75 7.42 8.19
C PRO A 93 -7.90 8.74 7.44
N VAL A 94 -8.14 9.85 8.15
CA VAL A 94 -8.38 11.17 7.55
C VAL A 94 -7.27 11.57 6.57
N THR A 95 -6.01 11.25 6.88
CA THR A 95 -4.84 11.52 6.03
C THR A 95 -4.80 10.72 4.73
N ARG A 96 -5.65 9.69 4.59
CA ARG A 96 -5.76 8.82 3.42
C ARG A 96 -7.16 8.81 2.78
N ARG A 97 -8.08 9.65 3.30
CA ARG A 97 -9.35 9.92 2.63
C ARG A 97 -9.09 10.81 1.41
N ALA A 98 -9.58 10.38 0.26
CA ALA A 98 -9.36 11.06 -1.00
C ALA A 98 -10.66 11.01 -1.84
N PRO A 99 -10.86 11.91 -2.81
CA PRO A 99 -12.05 11.90 -3.66
C PRO A 99 -12.16 10.66 -4.57
N PHE A 100 -11.05 9.94 -4.79
CA PHE A 100 -10.98 8.77 -5.65
C PHE A 100 -10.16 7.65 -4.98
N VAL A 101 -10.41 6.41 -5.39
CA VAL A 101 -9.54 5.29 -5.01
C VAL A 101 -8.22 5.40 -5.77
N ALA A 102 -7.10 5.24 -5.07
CA ALA A 102 -5.78 5.19 -5.69
C ALA A 102 -4.86 4.20 -4.97
N LEU A 103 -3.93 3.64 -5.74
CA LEU A 103 -2.78 2.89 -5.24
C LEU A 103 -1.52 3.66 -5.60
N ALA A 104 -0.76 4.01 -4.58
CA ALA A 104 0.54 4.62 -4.73
C ALA A 104 1.61 3.63 -4.30
N ALA A 105 2.73 3.54 -5.00
CA ALA A 105 3.90 2.80 -4.54
C ALA A 105 5.21 3.51 -4.91
N TRP A 106 6.24 3.30 -4.09
CA TRP A 106 7.61 3.54 -4.51
C TRP A 106 8.19 2.21 -5.00
N PRO A 107 8.29 1.99 -6.32
CA PRO A 107 8.73 0.71 -6.88
C PRO A 107 10.25 0.49 -6.76
N GLY A 108 10.97 1.38 -6.07
CA GLY A 108 12.43 1.37 -5.99
C GLY A 108 13.08 2.04 -7.19
N ALA A 109 14.39 2.28 -7.10
CA ALA A 109 15.22 2.69 -8.23
C ALA A 109 16.48 1.80 -8.27
N PRO A 110 16.98 1.44 -9.47
CA PRO A 110 18.23 0.71 -9.61
C PRO A 110 19.38 1.42 -8.87
N GLY A 111 20.15 0.66 -8.07
CA GLY A 111 21.36 1.17 -7.40
C GLY A 111 21.15 2.02 -6.15
N LYS A 112 19.91 2.21 -5.66
CA LYS A 112 19.65 2.96 -4.41
C LYS A 112 19.50 2.03 -3.21
N ARG A 113 19.78 2.57 -2.00
CA ARG A 113 19.69 1.86 -0.72
C ARG A 113 18.34 1.14 -0.64
N ARG A 114 18.38 -0.19 -0.71
CA ARG A 114 17.25 -1.05 -0.45
C ARG A 114 17.00 -1.06 1.06
N GLY A 115 15.73 -1.04 1.47
CA GLY A 115 15.34 -1.29 2.84
C GLY A 115 15.82 -2.67 3.32
N SER A 116 15.49 -3.02 4.56
CA SER A 116 15.79 -4.35 5.11
C SER A 116 15.36 -5.47 4.14
N LYS A 117 16.28 -6.40 3.86
CA LYS A 117 16.17 -7.64 3.06
C LYS A 117 14.79 -7.87 2.41
N GLY A 118 14.64 -7.49 1.13
CA GLY A 118 13.49 -7.92 0.32
C GLY A 118 12.29 -6.97 0.32
N SER A 119 12.39 -5.77 0.91
CA SER A 119 11.31 -4.79 0.97
C SER A 119 11.76 -3.38 0.61
N VAL A 120 10.87 -2.63 -0.04
CA VAL A 120 11.00 -1.19 -0.31
C VAL A 120 9.70 -0.47 0.06
N GLY A 121 9.79 0.71 0.63
CA GLY A 121 8.65 1.53 0.98
C GLY A 121 8.80 2.97 0.50
N PHE A 122 7.73 3.76 0.62
CA PHE A 122 7.78 5.20 0.30
C PHE A 122 8.85 5.98 1.06
N ILE A 123 9.17 5.54 2.27
CA ILE A 123 10.23 6.13 3.09
C ILE A 123 11.64 5.97 2.48
N ASP A 124 11.81 4.99 1.58
CA ASP A 124 13.07 4.76 0.86
C ASP A 124 13.20 5.65 -0.39
N MET A 125 12.18 6.45 -0.71
CA MET A 125 12.22 7.39 -1.82
C MET A 125 13.30 8.46 -1.56
N PRO A 126 14.13 8.81 -2.56
CA PRO A 126 15.14 9.84 -2.40
C PRO A 126 14.53 11.19 -2.00
N SER A 127 14.97 11.71 -0.86
CA SER A 127 14.52 13.02 -0.38
C SER A 127 15.22 14.19 -1.07
N GLY A 128 16.32 13.94 -1.79
CA GLY A 128 17.20 14.99 -2.33
C GLY A 128 18.04 15.70 -1.27
N LEU A 129 17.89 15.32 0.01
CA LEU A 129 18.69 15.84 1.12
C LEU A 129 20.01 15.06 1.24
N ASP A 130 21.04 15.69 1.79
CA ASP A 130 22.24 14.97 2.19
C ASP A 130 21.89 13.93 3.29
N PRO A 131 22.69 12.87 3.45
CA PRO A 131 22.36 11.78 4.37
C PRO A 131 22.18 12.21 5.83
N ALA A 132 22.91 13.23 6.29
CA ALA A 132 22.81 13.70 7.67
C ALA A 132 21.54 14.52 7.88
N ALA A 133 21.22 15.43 6.95
CA ALA A 133 19.97 16.20 6.97
C ALA A 133 18.74 15.28 6.85
N HIS A 134 18.79 14.27 5.97
CA HIS A 134 17.73 13.28 5.85
C HIS A 134 17.49 12.53 7.17
N LYS A 135 18.57 12.03 7.80
CA LYS A 135 18.48 11.32 9.08
C LYS A 135 17.89 12.21 10.18
N ALA A 136 18.34 13.47 10.27
CA ALA A 136 17.83 14.42 11.25
C ALA A 136 16.35 14.76 11.03
N ALA A 137 15.92 14.96 9.78
CA ALA A 137 14.53 15.21 9.42
C ALA A 137 13.64 14.00 9.76
N LEU A 138 14.09 12.79 9.44
CA LEU A 138 13.35 11.56 9.74
C LEU A 138 13.19 11.37 11.25
N GLN A 139 14.27 11.53 12.03
CA GLN A 139 14.22 11.43 13.50
C GLN A 139 13.28 12.45 14.11
N ARG A 140 13.29 13.69 13.61
CA ARG A 140 12.36 14.74 14.05
C ARG A 140 10.91 14.37 13.74
N SER A 141 10.63 13.95 12.51
CA SER A 141 9.28 13.53 12.11
C SER A 141 8.78 12.35 12.95
N MET A 142 9.64 11.39 13.27
CA MET A 142 9.29 10.26 14.13
C MET A 142 8.94 10.72 15.54
N LYS A 143 9.80 11.57 16.13
CA LYS A 143 9.57 12.14 17.45
C LYS A 143 8.28 12.96 17.52
N GLU A 144 8.06 13.86 16.55
CA GLU A 144 6.84 14.68 16.51
C GLU A 144 5.58 13.81 16.36
N THR A 145 5.66 12.72 15.61
CA THR A 145 4.54 11.78 15.47
C THR A 145 4.27 11.05 16.79
N GLU A 146 5.30 10.58 17.47
CA GLU A 146 5.17 9.95 18.79
C GLU A 146 4.64 10.94 19.85
N ASP A 147 5.17 12.16 19.89
CA ASP A 147 4.73 13.21 20.81
C ASP A 147 3.25 13.58 20.58
N ARG A 148 2.76 13.54 19.34
CA ARG A 148 1.36 13.86 19.00
C ARG A 148 0.39 12.68 19.16
N LEU A 149 0.83 11.48 18.81
CA LEU A 149 -0.05 10.31 18.71
C LEU A 149 0.11 9.33 19.89
N GLY A 150 1.11 9.53 20.74
CA GLY A 150 1.41 8.65 21.88
C GLY A 150 1.89 7.25 21.49
N ILE A 151 2.15 7.02 20.20
CA ILE A 151 2.57 5.72 19.64
C ILE A 151 3.75 5.96 18.71
N HIS A 152 4.80 5.15 18.87
CA HIS A 152 5.95 5.18 17.98
C HIS A 152 5.54 4.77 16.56
N PRO A 153 5.94 5.50 15.49
CA PRO A 153 5.49 5.26 14.12
C PRO A 153 5.79 3.86 13.56
N ASP A 154 6.80 3.18 14.12
CA ASP A 154 7.22 1.83 13.71
C ASP A 154 6.43 0.72 14.43
N LYS A 155 5.62 1.04 15.43
CA LYS A 155 4.95 0.04 16.28
C LYS A 155 3.55 -0.36 15.80
N GLY A 156 3.06 0.20 14.70
CA GLY A 156 1.73 -0.15 14.16
C GLY A 156 1.80 -0.61 12.71
N PRO A 157 0.83 -1.41 12.24
CA PRO A 157 0.78 -1.94 10.86
C PRO A 157 0.53 -0.83 9.82
N TRP A 158 0.30 0.41 10.25
CA TRP A 158 -0.13 1.55 9.44
C TRP A 158 0.76 1.86 8.23
N ARG A 159 2.03 1.45 8.26
CA ARG A 159 2.95 1.64 7.12
C ARG A 159 2.66 0.70 5.96
N ASP A 160 2.18 -0.51 6.25
CA ASP A 160 1.95 -1.55 5.26
C ASP A 160 0.47 -1.66 4.86
N VAL A 161 -0.44 -1.19 5.72
CA VAL A 161 -1.86 -1.10 5.39
C VAL A 161 -2.05 -0.18 4.19
N ALA A 162 -2.70 -0.67 3.14
CA ALA A 162 -3.16 0.12 2.01
C ALA A 162 -4.59 0.64 2.25
N PHE A 163 -5.51 -0.23 2.69
CA PHE A 163 -6.91 0.11 2.90
C PHE A 163 -7.43 -0.34 4.27
N CYS A 164 -8.34 0.45 4.82
CA CYS A 164 -9.18 0.09 5.96
C CYS A 164 -10.62 -0.08 5.46
N LEU A 165 -11.22 -1.25 5.70
CA LEU A 165 -12.59 -1.56 5.27
C LEU A 165 -13.41 -2.02 6.48
N HIS A 166 -14.74 -2.01 6.36
CA HIS A 166 -15.61 -2.52 7.40
C HIS A 166 -15.53 -4.05 7.51
N GLU A 167 -15.78 -4.57 8.72
CA GLU A 167 -15.79 -6.00 9.01
C GLU A 167 -16.76 -6.80 8.11
N SER A 168 -17.86 -6.17 7.68
CA SER A 168 -18.82 -6.76 6.73
C SER A 168 -18.21 -7.15 5.38
N SER A 169 -17.08 -6.56 5.00
CA SER A 169 -16.37 -6.88 3.75
C SER A 169 -15.43 -8.08 3.85
N ARG A 170 -15.14 -8.58 5.06
CA ARG A 170 -14.18 -9.68 5.29
C ARG A 170 -14.54 -10.92 4.48
N ALA A 171 -15.79 -11.38 4.56
CA ALA A 171 -16.24 -12.59 3.87
C ALA A 171 -16.05 -12.50 2.34
N ALA A 172 -16.22 -11.30 1.77
CA ALA A 172 -16.02 -11.06 0.35
C ALA A 172 -14.53 -11.08 -0.04
N LEU A 173 -13.65 -10.62 0.85
CA LEU A 173 -12.19 -10.63 0.66
C LEU A 173 -11.58 -12.04 0.84
N ASP A 174 -12.00 -12.77 1.88
CA ASP A 174 -11.51 -14.12 2.23
C ASP A 174 -11.65 -15.12 1.07
N SER A 175 -12.66 -14.95 0.21
CA SER A 175 -12.86 -15.81 -0.96
C SER A 175 -11.75 -15.72 -2.03
N ALA A 176 -10.81 -14.78 -1.92
CA ALA A 176 -9.80 -14.51 -2.93
C ALA A 176 -8.36 -14.38 -2.42
N THR A 177 -8.12 -14.22 -1.11
CA THR A 177 -6.77 -14.02 -0.57
C THR A 177 -6.18 -15.30 -0.03
N ASN A 178 -5.01 -15.69 -0.53
CA ASN A 178 -4.17 -16.71 0.13
C ASN A 178 -3.75 -16.14 1.49
N ARG A 179 -4.25 -16.71 2.59
CA ARG A 179 -3.80 -16.34 3.94
C ARG A 179 -2.30 -16.54 4.05
N SER A 180 -1.54 -15.45 4.04
CA SER A 180 -0.16 -15.49 4.50
C SER A 180 -0.21 -15.49 6.03
N LEU A 181 -0.37 -16.70 6.59
CA LEU A 181 -0.05 -16.96 7.97
C LEU A 181 1.48 -16.97 8.06
N ASN A 182 2.09 -15.83 8.38
CA ASN A 182 3.35 -15.87 9.10
C ASN A 182 3.38 -14.74 10.15
N PRO A 183 3.72 -15.08 11.40
CA PRO A 183 3.82 -14.15 12.52
C PRO A 183 5.01 -13.18 12.40
#